data_AF-A0AAV8E8L2-F1
#
_entry.id   AF-A0AAV8E8L2-F1
#
_cell.length_a   1.000
_cell.length_b   1.000
_cell.length_c   1.000
_cell.angle_alpha   90.00
_cell.angle_beta   90.00
_cell.angle_gamma   90.00
#
_symmetry.space_group_name_H-M   'P 1'
#
loop_
_entity.id
_entity.type
_entity.pdbx_description
1 polymer ?
#
loop_
_entity_poly.entity_id
_entity_poly.type
_entity_poly.pdbx_seq_one_letter_code
_entity_poly.pdbx_strand_id
1 'polypeptide(L)'
;MAPSFARSISLPLSPSHKKASYHVRSVSLPCQSHPIISSVEEQIQAIRTWVANPEGSLAWIEAGLAQIEMLHITLEDFLQLPQTQETLCQATSLDQLLDDLLQQIDTYDSFVSTIINLSQCNSEVQSAVRR
;
A
#
# COMPACT_ATOMS: atom_id res chain seq x y z
N MET A 1 3.02 -53.38 -22.52
CA MET A 1 3.65 -52.97 -23.79
C MET A 1 2.78 -51.90 -24.42
N ALA A 2 3.39 -50.80 -24.86
CA ALA A 2 2.80 -49.48 -25.09
C ALA A 2 1.78 -49.40 -26.24
N PRO A 3 0.84 -48.44 -26.23
CA PRO A 3 0.25 -47.92 -27.44
C PRO A 3 1.03 -46.68 -27.92
N SER A 4 1.53 -46.79 -29.14
CA SER A 4 1.94 -45.68 -29.98
C SER A 4 0.70 -44.98 -30.55
N PHE A 5 0.70 -43.64 -30.58
CA PHE A 5 -0.12 -42.86 -31.51
C PHE A 5 0.64 -41.58 -31.86
N ALA A 6 1.41 -41.64 -32.95
CA ALA A 6 1.91 -40.46 -33.61
C ALA A 6 0.75 -39.84 -34.43
N ARG A 7 0.34 -38.61 -34.10
CA ARG A 7 -0.50 -37.81 -35.00
C ARG A 7 0.38 -36.74 -35.65
N SER A 8 0.86 -37.09 -36.84
CA SER A 8 1.45 -36.15 -37.78
C SER A 8 0.37 -35.18 -38.27
N ILE A 9 0.52 -33.90 -37.97
CA ILE A 9 -0.25 -32.82 -38.60
C ILE A 9 0.56 -32.29 -39.78
N SER A 10 0.27 -32.82 -40.96
CA SER A 10 0.81 -32.30 -42.22
C SER A 10 -0.04 -31.11 -42.67
N LEU A 11 0.55 -29.92 -42.73
CA LEU A 11 -0.07 -28.74 -43.34
C LEU A 11 0.48 -28.57 -44.77
N PRO A 12 -0.38 -28.32 -45.78
CA PRO A 12 0.08 -28.16 -47.16
C PRO A 12 0.82 -26.83 -47.33
N LEU A 13 2.05 -26.88 -47.84
CA LEU A 13 2.77 -25.69 -48.32
C LEU A 13 2.29 -25.35 -49.73
N SER A 14 1.70 -24.17 -49.90
CA SER A 14 1.48 -23.55 -51.21
C SER A 14 2.66 -22.62 -51.53
N PRO A 15 3.28 -22.66 -52.72
CA PRO A 15 4.42 -21.84 -53.05
C PRO A 15 3.95 -20.55 -53.72
N SER A 16 4.21 -19.40 -53.11
CA SER A 16 4.69 -18.18 -53.80
C SER A 16 4.57 -16.95 -52.89
N HIS A 17 5.53 -16.04 -53.08
CA HIS A 17 5.67 -14.69 -52.54
C HIS A 17 6.46 -14.55 -51.23
N LYS A 18 7.72 -14.14 -51.41
CA LYS A 18 8.63 -13.59 -50.40
C LYS A 18 7.89 -12.58 -49.51
N LYS A 19 7.65 -12.91 -48.24
CA LYS A 19 7.28 -11.94 -47.21
C LYS A 19 8.10 -12.23 -45.97
N ALA A 20 8.76 -11.18 -45.48
CA ALA A 20 9.64 -11.19 -44.31
C ALA A 20 9.00 -11.97 -43.16
N SER A 21 9.78 -12.86 -42.53
CA SER A 21 9.37 -13.51 -41.31
C SER A 21 9.22 -12.44 -40.23
N TYR A 22 7.98 -12.02 -39.98
CA TYR A 22 7.65 -11.30 -38.76
C TYR A 22 7.83 -12.28 -37.59
N HIS A 23 9.03 -12.30 -37.04
CA HIS A 23 9.28 -12.91 -35.75
C HIS A 23 8.52 -12.03 -34.74
N VAL A 24 7.32 -12.48 -34.36
CA VAL A 24 6.58 -11.88 -33.23
C VAL A 24 7.42 -12.17 -32.00
N ARG A 25 8.34 -11.25 -31.70
CA ARG A 25 9.01 -11.20 -30.40
C ARG A 25 7.93 -10.82 -29.42
N SER A 26 7.65 -11.71 -28.47
CA SER A 26 6.86 -11.39 -27.29
C SER A 26 7.50 -10.17 -26.65
N VAL A 27 6.82 -9.03 -26.73
CA VAL A 27 7.14 -7.89 -25.89
C VAL A 27 6.74 -8.31 -24.48
N SER A 28 7.73 -8.60 -23.64
CA SER A 28 7.49 -8.67 -22.19
C SER A 28 6.82 -7.36 -21.81
N LEU A 29 5.60 -7.43 -21.29
CA LEU A 29 4.96 -6.29 -20.67
C LEU A 29 5.98 -5.67 -19.69
N PRO A 30 6.08 -4.32 -19.62
CA PRO A 30 6.88 -3.72 -18.56
C PRO A 30 6.42 -4.37 -17.25
N CYS A 31 7.36 -4.87 -16.45
CA CYS A 31 7.04 -5.42 -15.13
C CYS A 31 6.29 -4.34 -14.38
N GLN A 32 4.95 -4.42 -14.35
CA GLN A 32 4.16 -3.51 -13.53
C GLN A 32 4.62 -3.76 -12.10
N SER A 33 4.95 -2.68 -11.41
CA SER A 33 5.13 -2.70 -9.96
C SER A 33 3.94 -3.40 -9.32
N HIS A 34 4.18 -4.12 -8.22
CA HIS A 34 3.13 -4.83 -7.51
C HIS A 34 1.98 -3.84 -7.20
N PRO A 35 0.69 -4.20 -7.42
CA PRO A 35 -0.44 -3.27 -7.27
C PRO A 35 -0.56 -2.65 -5.87
N ILE A 36 0.04 -3.30 -4.87
CA ILE A 36 0.14 -2.75 -3.52
C ILE A 36 1.02 -1.50 -3.43
N ILE A 37 2.07 -1.41 -4.24
CA ILE A 37 3.03 -0.30 -4.20
C ILE A 37 2.32 0.95 -4.68
N SER A 38 1.55 0.85 -5.76
CA SER A 38 0.67 1.94 -6.21
C SER A 38 -0.36 2.30 -5.15
N SER A 39 -0.92 1.33 -4.43
CA SER A 39 -1.89 1.61 -3.36
C SER A 39 -1.26 2.40 -2.20
N VAL A 40 -0.05 2.02 -1.76
CA VAL A 40 0.67 2.75 -0.71
C VAL A 40 0.99 4.18 -1.18
N GLU A 41 1.46 4.36 -2.41
CA GLU A 41 1.72 5.69 -2.98
C GLU A 41 0.46 6.55 -3.04
N GLU A 42 -0.68 5.98 -3.43
CA GLU A 42 -1.98 6.66 -3.44
C GLU A 42 -2.40 7.11 -2.03
N GLN A 43 -2.27 6.25 -1.01
CA GLN A 43 -2.62 6.60 0.36
C GLN A 43 -1.70 7.68 0.94
N ILE A 44 -0.39 7.61 0.67
CA ILE A 44 0.56 8.67 1.06
C ILE A 44 0.16 9.99 0.40
N GLN A 45 -0.22 9.96 -0.88
CA GLN A 45 -0.63 11.17 -1.58
C GLN A 45 -1.94 11.74 -1.03
N ALA A 46 -2.91 10.88 -0.68
CA ALA A 46 -4.16 11.31 -0.05
C ALA A 46 -3.90 12.04 1.28
N ILE A 47 -3.06 11.47 2.16
CA ILE A 47 -2.69 12.11 3.44
C ILE A 47 -1.98 13.44 3.20
N ARG A 48 -1.05 13.50 2.23
CA ARG A 48 -0.38 14.77 1.88
C ARG A 48 -1.37 15.84 1.44
N THR A 49 -2.38 15.47 0.64
CA THR A 49 -3.42 16.42 0.22
C THR A 49 -4.32 16.86 1.36
N TRP A 50 -4.61 15.98 2.30
CA TRP A 50 -5.37 16.30 3.51
C TRP A 50 -4.59 17.26 4.42
N VAL A 51 -3.32 16.98 4.71
CA VAL A 51 -2.44 17.85 5.51
C VAL A 51 -2.26 19.23 4.85
N ALA A 52 -2.17 19.28 3.52
CA ALA A 52 -2.00 20.54 2.80
C ALA A 52 -3.22 21.48 2.86
N ASN A 53 -4.42 20.95 3.16
CA ASN A 53 -5.67 21.70 3.17
C ASN A 53 -6.38 21.56 4.52
N PRO A 54 -5.88 22.21 5.59
CA PRO A 54 -6.49 22.13 6.91
C PRO A 54 -7.81 22.91 6.95
N GLU A 55 -8.90 22.21 7.29
CA GLU A 55 -10.23 22.81 7.46
C GLU A 55 -10.59 23.01 8.95
N GLY A 56 -10.07 22.15 9.83
CA GLY A 56 -10.32 22.22 11.27
C GLY A 56 -11.73 21.79 11.72
N SER A 57 -12.55 21.28 10.82
CA SER A 57 -13.87 20.70 11.15
C SER A 57 -13.73 19.28 11.70
N LEU A 58 -14.73 18.81 12.47
CA LEU A 58 -14.76 17.44 12.96
C LEU A 58 -14.71 16.43 11.81
N ALA A 59 -15.47 16.69 10.73
CA ALA A 59 -15.48 15.87 9.54
C ALA A 59 -14.10 15.80 8.85
N TRP A 60 -13.35 16.91 8.85
CA TRP A 60 -11.98 16.93 8.33
C TRP A 60 -11.03 16.08 9.20
N ILE A 61 -11.19 16.13 10.52
CA ILE A 61 -10.41 15.30 11.45
C ILE A 61 -10.75 13.81 11.24
N GLU A 62 -12.04 13.46 11.18
CA GLU A 62 -12.52 12.10 10.94
C GLU A 62 -12.01 11.54 9.61
N ALA A 63 -12.07 12.34 8.54
CA ALA A 63 -11.53 11.96 7.23
C ALA A 63 -10.01 11.72 7.28
N GLY A 64 -9.27 12.56 8.01
CA GLY A 64 -7.84 12.40 8.22
C GLY A 64 -7.48 11.11 8.96
N LEU A 65 -8.19 10.82 10.05
CA LEU A 65 -8.00 9.59 10.82
C LEU A 65 -8.30 8.34 9.98
N ALA A 66 -9.36 8.37 9.17
CA ALA A 66 -9.68 7.27 8.24
C ALA A 66 -8.59 7.07 7.17
N GLN A 67 -7.99 8.15 6.65
CA GLN A 67 -6.88 8.04 5.70
C GLN A 67 -5.63 7.44 6.36
N ILE A 68 -5.31 7.83 7.60
CA ILE A 68 -4.21 7.26 8.36
C ILE A 68 -4.43 5.77 8.60
N GLU A 69 -5.64 5.36 9.00
CA GLU A 69 -6.01 3.95 9.16
C GLU A 69 -5.80 3.16 7.85
N MET A 70 -6.28 3.68 6.71
CA MET A 70 -6.10 3.03 5.41
C MET A 70 -4.62 2.91 5.00
N LEU A 71 -3.79 3.91 5.32
CA LEU A 71 -2.35 3.83 5.09
C LEU A 71 -1.73 2.72 5.94
N HIS A 72 -2.12 2.58 7.22
CA HIS A 72 -1.61 1.52 8.08
C HIS A 72 -1.98 0.13 7.57
N ILE A 73 -3.22 -0.09 7.13
CA ILE A 73 -3.66 -1.36 6.56
C ILE A 73 -2.85 -1.71 5.31
N THR A 74 -2.71 -0.75 4.39
CA THR A 74 -1.94 -0.97 3.15
C THR A 74 -0.44 -1.15 3.41
N LEU A 75 0.12 -0.49 4.42
CA LEU A 75 1.49 -0.69 4.85
C LEU A 75 1.70 -2.07 5.46
N GLU A 76 0.76 -2.55 6.30
CA GLU A 76 0.81 -3.90 6.86
C GLU A 76 0.81 -4.95 5.74
N ASP A 77 -0.13 -4.86 4.79
CA ASP A 77 -0.20 -5.75 3.64
C ASP A 77 1.11 -5.72 2.83
N PHE A 78 1.74 -4.55 2.70
CA PHE A 78 3.01 -4.38 1.99
C PHE A 78 4.17 -5.06 2.72
N LEU A 79 4.24 -4.92 4.04
CA LEU A 79 5.26 -5.54 4.89
C LEU A 79 5.09 -7.07 4.99
N GLN A 80 3.88 -7.59 4.80
CA GLN A 80 3.60 -9.02 4.77
C GLN A 80 4.07 -9.70 3.47
N LEU A 81 4.40 -8.96 2.42
CA LEU A 81 4.89 -9.55 1.18
C LEU A 81 6.29 -10.17 1.35
N PRO A 82 6.51 -11.41 0.88
CA PRO A 82 7.81 -12.07 0.97
C PRO A 82 8.95 -11.24 0.36
N GLN A 83 8.67 -10.57 -0.77
CA GLN A 83 9.64 -9.72 -1.46
C GLN A 83 10.08 -8.53 -0.60
N THR A 84 9.13 -7.92 0.12
CA THR A 84 9.40 -6.82 1.05
C THR A 84 10.24 -7.30 2.23
N GLN A 85 9.87 -8.44 2.82
CA GLN A 85 10.60 -9.02 3.95
C GLN A 85 12.03 -9.42 3.57
N GLU A 86 12.23 -10.08 2.44
CA GLU A 86 13.55 -10.43 1.93
C GLU A 86 14.44 -9.20 1.73
N THR A 87 13.85 -8.12 1.19
CA THR A 87 14.55 -6.85 0.99
C THR A 87 14.89 -6.17 2.31
N LEU A 88 13.94 -6.15 3.26
CA LEU A 88 14.13 -5.54 4.59
C LEU A 88 15.18 -6.27 5.41
N CYS A 89 15.20 -7.61 5.40
CA CYS A 89 16.21 -8.40 6.10
C CYS A 89 17.65 -8.12 5.62
N GLN A 90 17.79 -7.62 4.39
CA GLN A 90 19.09 -7.25 3.80
C GLN A 90 19.35 -5.74 3.87
N ALA A 91 18.35 -4.95 4.26
CA ALA A 91 18.45 -3.51 4.31
C ALA A 91 19.20 -3.06 5.57
N THR A 92 20.21 -2.22 5.39
CA THR A 92 20.89 -1.53 6.49
C THR A 92 19.99 -0.50 7.18
N SER A 93 18.84 -0.17 6.60
CA SER A 93 17.88 0.81 7.10
C SER A 93 16.74 0.21 7.93
N LEU A 94 16.79 -1.09 8.26
CA LEU A 94 15.73 -1.75 9.05
C LEU A 94 15.59 -1.10 10.43
N ASP A 95 16.71 -0.80 11.10
CA ASP A 95 16.68 -0.17 12.42
C ASP A 95 16.03 1.21 12.36
N GLN A 96 16.34 2.02 11.34
CA GLN A 96 15.71 3.32 11.13
C GLN A 96 14.21 3.20 10.89
N LEU A 97 13.78 2.22 10.08
CA LEU A 97 12.36 1.97 9.85
C LEU A 97 11.65 1.60 11.15
N LEU A 98 12.28 0.78 12.00
CA LEU A 98 11.73 0.41 13.29
C LEU A 98 11.62 1.62 14.22
N ASP A 99 12.67 2.46 14.28
CA ASP A 99 12.67 3.70 15.06
C ASP A 99 11.54 4.64 14.60
N ASP A 100 11.34 4.79 13.29
CA ASP A 100 10.27 5.62 12.72
C ASP A 100 8.87 5.09 13.11
N LEU A 101 8.67 3.77 13.08
CA LEU A 101 7.41 3.14 13.49
C LEU A 101 7.17 3.28 15.00
N LEU A 102 8.21 3.15 15.82
CA LEU A 102 8.12 3.36 17.27
C LEU A 102 7.77 4.82 17.60
N GLN A 103 8.42 5.78 16.94
CA GLN A 103 8.10 7.19 17.09
C GLN A 103 6.62 7.46 16.74
N GLN A 104 6.10 6.80 15.71
CA GLN A 104 4.69 6.93 15.35
C GLN A 104 3.76 6.43 16.46
N ILE A 105 4.07 5.29 17.08
CA ILE A 105 3.30 4.76 18.23
C ILE A 105 3.32 5.74 19.40
N ASP A 106 4.48 6.33 19.72
CA ASP A 106 4.60 7.33 20.80
C ASP A 106 3.73 8.57 20.51
N THR A 107 3.67 9.02 19.26
CA THR A 107 2.79 10.14 18.89
C THR A 107 1.30 9.80 19.05
N TYR A 108 0.90 8.56 18.75
CA TYR A 108 -0.46 8.10 18.98
C TYR A 108 -0.80 8.05 20.47
N ASP A 109 0.11 7.58 21.32
CA ASP A 109 -0.08 7.55 22.77
C ASP A 109 -0.27 8.96 23.35
N SER A 110 0.55 9.92 22.90
CA SER A 110 0.40 11.33 23.25
C SER A 110 -0.97 11.87 22.82
N PHE A 111 -1.42 11.58 21.60
CA PHE A 111 -2.71 11.99 21.09
C PHE A 111 -3.87 11.43 21.94
N VAL A 112 -3.87 10.13 22.24
CA VAL A 112 -4.87 9.50 23.12
C VAL A 112 -4.90 10.16 24.50
N SER A 113 -3.72 10.39 25.08
CA SER A 113 -3.58 11.08 26.36
C SER A 113 -4.22 12.48 26.33
N THR A 114 -4.05 13.24 25.25
CA THR A 114 -4.69 14.57 25.12
C THR A 114 -6.21 14.50 25.03
N ILE A 115 -6.77 13.49 24.34
CA ILE A 115 -8.23 13.28 24.27
C ILE A 115 -8.79 12.97 25.67
N ILE A 116 -8.12 12.08 26.42
CA ILE A 116 -8.52 11.74 27.78
C ILE A 116 -8.51 12.99 28.66
N ASN A 117 -7.45 13.77 28.61
CA ASN A 117 -7.34 15.02 29.37
C ASN A 117 -8.44 16.04 29.01
N LEU A 118 -8.77 16.18 27.72
CA LEU A 118 -9.85 17.05 27.27
C LEU A 118 -11.19 16.58 27.82
N SER A 119 -11.45 15.27 27.80
CA SER A 119 -12.70 14.70 28.34
C SER A 119 -12.86 14.95 29.84
N GLN A 120 -11.76 14.85 30.60
CA GLN A 120 -11.73 15.15 32.02
C GLN A 120 -12.00 16.64 32.29
N CYS A 121 -11.32 17.52 31.55
CA CYS A 121 -11.53 18.97 31.65
C CYS A 121 -13.00 19.35 31.38
N ASN A 122 -13.61 18.75 30.35
CA ASN A 122 -15.02 18.96 30.05
C ASN A 122 -15.94 18.51 31.21
N SER A 123 -15.66 17.37 31.82
CA SER A 123 -16.39 16.88 33.00
C SER A 123 -16.27 17.82 34.21
N GLU A 124 -15.05 18.33 34.46
CA GLU A 124 -14.77 19.28 35.54
C GLU A 124 -15.56 20.58 35.34
N VAL A 125 -15.52 21.14 34.13
CA VAL A 125 -16.30 22.34 33.76
C VAL A 125 -17.79 22.09 33.95
N GLN A 126 -18.33 20.96 33.48
CA GLN A 126 -19.74 20.62 33.69
C GLN A 126 -20.09 20.50 35.17
N SER A 127 -19.21 19.95 36.00
CA SER A 127 -19.43 19.84 37.44
C SER A 127 -19.41 21.21 38.13
N ALA A 128 -18.55 22.13 37.68
CA ALA A 128 -18.44 23.47 38.22
C ALA A 128 -19.67 24.32 37.90
N VAL A 129 -20.22 24.20 36.68
CA VAL A 129 -21.45 24.90 36.26
C VAL A 129 -22.68 24.41 37.03
N ARG A 130 -22.68 23.15 37.49
CA ARG A 130 -23.79 22.56 38.26
C ARG A 130 -23.75 22.88 39.76
N ARG A 131 -22.61 23.35 40.28
CA ARG A 131 -22.46 23.76 41.69
C ARG A 131 -22.92 25.21 41.86
#